data_AF-A0A5P8K746-F1
#
_entry.id   AF-A0A5P8K746-F1
#
_cell.length_a   1.000
_cell.length_b   1.000
_cell.length_c   1.000
_cell.angle_alpha   90.00
_cell.angle_beta   90.00
_cell.angle_gamma   90.00
#
_symmetry.space_group_name_H-M   'P 1'
#
loop_
_entity.id
_entity.type
_entity.pdbx_description
1 polymer ?
#
loop_
_entity_poly.entity_id
_entity_poly.type
_entity_poly.pdbx_seq_one_letter_code
_entity_poly.pdbx_strand_id
1 'polypeptide(L)'
;MFGSCTRVIRRRVTASLRWVFRGTTERAVRPGLMGRSRSTMISSRAFRLRDRPWTNLSCTASCPTRASQIKTTRRLKRIPTRTVPLKRRPPRRLITLTSRRTICRFAGAPKTRAKSARTQTEKSMPTPPRGSRGAELASRSFEPEALTTARQLRGLRKNELAKQVGLTPAAVSQYELGQSRPSSTVVAQLAMALGVPATFFATGHPHPTVPSAAHFRSLRATTQLQRDQAVAFGKIVWRLVTTVEHYVELPPAALPRLALPAEPSRADIAAVARDAREAMGVPSGPIPHVTRLLEAHGAVVLELPAMSKRVDAFSHWYGSRPLVFRNPAKNDKARSRFDAAHEAGHLVMHLDAEPGSRIVENQAHDFAAEFLMPSAEILAELPKRLDWEALYALKRRWGASLKALVYRAHALGAFRETTYKRAMMMLSQHGDPEPCDLGPREAPLLLEKAVRLCEETGVSFDDLVARSGLPFELANEVYATATMTRPRLSLDASEEGTKPAAPEVLMLFPS
;
A
#
# COMPACT_ATOMS: atom_id res chain seq x y z
N MET A 1 21.53 51.72 13.10
CA MET A 1 21.71 52.14 14.51
C MET A 1 21.06 51.11 15.40
N PHE A 2 21.85 50.57 16.33
CA PHE A 2 21.48 49.56 17.33
C PHE A 2 20.47 50.11 18.35
N GLY A 3 19.65 49.23 18.94
CA GLY A 3 18.73 49.58 20.01
C GLY A 3 18.13 48.35 20.70
N SER A 4 18.97 47.64 21.44
CA SER A 4 18.68 46.51 22.33
C SER A 4 17.79 46.92 23.52
N CYS A 5 16.89 46.05 23.99
CA CYS A 5 16.61 45.97 25.43
C CYS A 5 16.15 44.59 25.88
N THR A 6 16.93 44.03 26.79
CA THR A 6 16.89 42.74 27.48
C THR A 6 15.86 42.74 28.60
N ARG A 7 15.23 41.58 28.89
CA ARG A 7 14.82 41.24 30.26
C ARG A 7 15.07 39.77 30.57
N VAL A 8 15.77 39.58 31.69
CA VAL A 8 16.29 38.35 32.27
C VAL A 8 15.35 37.91 33.39
N ILE A 9 15.01 36.61 33.46
CA ILE A 9 14.77 35.90 34.74
C ILE A 9 15.45 34.52 34.67
N ARG A 10 16.33 34.26 35.65
CA ARG A 10 17.07 33.01 35.90
C ARG A 10 16.41 32.21 37.04
N ARG A 11 16.43 30.88 36.94
CA ARG A 11 17.03 29.87 37.88
C ARG A 11 16.53 28.46 37.48
N ARG A 12 17.39 27.58 36.93
CA ARG A 12 18.14 26.44 37.56
C ARG A 12 17.20 25.40 38.21
N VAL A 13 17.27 24.10 37.90
CA VAL A 13 18.40 23.18 38.19
C VAL A 13 18.50 22.03 37.17
N THR A 14 19.76 21.65 36.92
CA THR A 14 20.34 20.57 36.11
C THR A 14 20.29 19.18 36.75
N ALA A 15 20.21 18.12 35.94
CA ALA A 15 20.90 16.86 36.22
C ALA A 15 21.31 16.15 34.91
N SER A 16 22.63 15.99 34.76
CA SER A 16 23.34 15.28 33.69
C SER A 16 23.26 13.76 33.83
N LEU A 17 23.43 13.04 32.72
CA LEU A 17 24.22 11.79 32.69
C LEU A 17 24.70 11.50 31.26
N ARG A 18 25.99 11.79 31.02
CA ARG A 18 26.81 11.17 29.97
C ARG A 18 27.33 9.84 30.53
N TRP A 19 27.38 8.80 29.71
CA TRP A 19 28.27 7.66 29.93
C TRP A 19 29.18 7.44 28.71
N VAL A 20 30.41 7.08 29.04
CA VAL A 20 31.62 7.11 28.23
C VAL A 20 31.94 5.70 27.74
N PHE A 21 32.50 5.63 26.53
CA PHE A 21 33.17 4.48 25.93
C PHE A 21 34.35 3.97 26.79
N ARG A 22 34.41 2.65 27.03
CA ARG A 22 35.67 1.92 27.19
C ARG A 22 35.54 0.54 26.54
N GLY A 23 36.44 0.27 25.61
CA GLY A 23 36.68 -1.07 25.08
C GLY A 23 37.65 -1.85 25.96
N THR A 24 37.50 -3.17 25.94
CA THR A 24 38.54 -4.15 26.27
C THR A 24 38.34 -5.37 25.38
N THR A 25 39.39 -5.68 24.63
CA THR A 25 39.64 -6.93 23.91
C THR A 25 39.88 -8.08 24.89
N GLU A 26 39.34 -9.28 24.64
CA GLU A 26 40.15 -10.52 24.51
C GLU A 26 39.32 -11.80 24.21
N ARG A 27 39.85 -12.53 23.23
CA ARG A 27 40.00 -13.99 23.06
C ARG A 27 38.79 -14.93 23.02
N ALA A 28 38.78 -15.65 21.90
CA ALA A 28 38.10 -16.89 21.59
C ALA A 28 38.58 -18.09 22.42
N VAL A 29 37.66 -19.00 22.76
CA VAL A 29 37.87 -20.47 22.83
C VAL A 29 36.53 -21.19 22.57
N ARG A 30 36.48 -22.07 21.57
CA ARG A 30 35.63 -23.28 21.48
C ARG A 30 36.53 -24.48 21.78
N PRO A 31 36.08 -25.59 22.41
CA PRO A 31 35.27 -26.67 21.79
C PRO A 31 34.23 -27.25 22.80
N GLY A 32 33.36 -28.25 22.59
CA GLY A 32 32.99 -29.17 21.52
C GLY A 32 31.97 -30.19 22.09
N LEU A 33 31.10 -30.73 21.22
CA LEU A 33 30.49 -32.08 21.18
C LEU A 33 29.73 -32.75 22.36
N MET A 34 28.59 -33.38 21.97
CA MET A 34 27.81 -34.48 22.60
C MET A 34 27.04 -34.15 23.90
N GLY A 35 25.81 -34.62 24.18
CA GLY A 35 24.87 -35.49 23.48
C GLY A 35 23.64 -35.76 24.38
N ARG A 36 22.53 -36.16 23.74
CA ARG A 36 21.40 -36.98 24.23
C ARG A 36 20.64 -36.61 25.54
N SER A 37 19.34 -36.34 25.33
CA SER A 37 18.17 -37.00 25.94
C SER A 37 18.14 -37.26 27.46
N ARG A 38 17.18 -36.67 28.16
CA ARG A 38 16.00 -37.40 28.70
C ARG A 38 15.03 -36.46 29.42
N SER A 39 13.75 -36.73 29.18
CA SER A 39 12.60 -36.26 29.93
C SER A 39 12.61 -36.79 31.36
N THR A 40 12.21 -35.96 32.33
CA THR A 40 11.49 -36.42 33.53
C THR A 40 10.67 -35.28 34.14
N MET A 41 9.36 -35.49 34.22
CA MET A 41 8.46 -34.85 35.17
C MET A 41 8.80 -35.32 36.59
N ILE A 42 8.50 -34.50 37.60
CA ILE A 42 8.00 -34.79 38.97
C ILE A 42 7.91 -33.41 39.67
N SER A 43 6.71 -32.85 39.82
CA SER A 43 5.86 -32.84 41.03
C SER A 43 6.37 -31.99 42.21
N SER A 44 5.63 -30.91 42.45
CA SER A 44 5.00 -30.49 43.72
C SER A 44 5.84 -30.44 45.01
N ARG A 45 5.96 -29.24 45.60
CA ARG A 45 5.61 -29.03 47.01
C ARG A 45 5.43 -27.55 47.36
N ALA A 46 4.32 -27.32 48.06
CA ALA A 46 3.92 -26.07 48.67
C ALA A 46 4.79 -25.72 49.88
N PHE A 47 4.97 -24.43 50.14
CA PHE A 47 5.33 -23.91 51.45
C PHE A 47 4.29 -22.87 51.86
N ARG A 48 3.74 -23.07 53.06
CA ARG A 48 2.75 -22.26 53.76
C ARG A 48 3.38 -21.91 55.11
N LEU A 49 3.18 -20.70 55.62
CA LEU A 49 3.12 -20.27 57.05
C LEU A 49 3.10 -18.72 57.03
N ARG A 50 1.97 -18.07 57.37
CA ARG A 50 1.60 -17.49 58.70
C ARG A 50 2.23 -16.08 58.92
N ASP A 51 1.60 -15.03 59.44
CA ASP A 51 0.33 -14.81 60.12
C ASP A 51 -0.14 -13.33 59.97
N ARG A 52 -1.43 -13.09 60.22
CA ARG A 52 -2.20 -11.80 60.24
C ARG A 52 -1.96 -11.01 61.57
N PRO A 53 -2.75 -9.97 62.00
CA PRO A 53 -3.91 -9.25 61.43
C PRO A 53 -3.94 -7.72 61.66
N TRP A 54 -5.01 -7.02 61.24
CA TRP A 54 -5.96 -6.28 62.12
C TRP A 54 -7.16 -5.72 61.31
N THR A 55 -8.37 -6.16 61.72
CA THR A 55 -9.71 -5.49 61.78
C THR A 55 -10.26 -4.69 60.59
N ASN A 56 -11.38 -5.09 59.95
CA ASN A 56 -12.81 -5.09 60.35
C ASN A 56 -13.53 -3.73 60.21
N LEU A 57 -14.45 -3.65 59.24
CA LEU A 57 -15.84 -3.21 59.45
C LEU A 57 -16.74 -3.75 58.34
N SER A 58 -17.91 -4.21 58.78
CA SER A 58 -18.85 -5.12 58.14
C SER A 58 -20.19 -4.45 57.84
N CYS A 59 -21.07 -5.24 57.20
CA CYS A 59 -22.54 -5.15 57.12
C CYS A 59 -23.10 -4.50 55.84
N THR A 60 -24.11 -5.05 55.15
CA THR A 60 -24.97 -6.25 55.33
C THR A 60 -25.83 -6.44 54.07
N ALA A 61 -25.99 -7.71 53.64
CA ALA A 61 -27.23 -8.45 53.26
C ALA A 61 -28.23 -7.82 52.23
N SER A 62 -28.96 -8.53 51.35
CA SER A 62 -29.47 -9.91 51.35
C SER A 62 -29.95 -10.30 49.95
N CYS A 63 -29.82 -11.59 49.61
CA CYS A 63 -30.53 -12.30 48.55
C CYS A 63 -31.73 -13.05 49.17
N PRO A 64 -32.76 -13.42 48.40
CA PRO A 64 -33.38 -14.73 48.64
C PRO A 64 -33.59 -15.56 47.37
N THR A 65 -33.18 -16.82 47.49
CA THR A 65 -33.56 -17.96 46.65
C THR A 65 -34.94 -18.49 47.06
N ARG A 66 -35.73 -18.96 46.08
CA ARG A 66 -36.71 -20.03 46.30
C ARG A 66 -36.80 -20.94 45.07
N ALA A 67 -36.61 -22.22 45.33
CA ALA A 67 -36.85 -23.33 44.41
C ALA A 67 -38.28 -23.86 44.58
N SER A 68 -38.88 -24.37 43.50
CA SER A 68 -39.94 -25.39 43.58
C SER A 68 -39.84 -26.34 42.39
N GLN A 69 -39.80 -27.63 42.70
CA GLN A 69 -39.73 -28.75 41.79
C GLN A 69 -41.10 -29.15 41.19
N ILE A 70 -41.01 -30.11 40.27
CA ILE A 70 -41.95 -31.18 39.88
C ILE A 70 -42.90 -30.90 38.69
N LYS A 71 -42.58 -31.47 37.51
CA LYS A 71 -43.24 -32.69 36.96
C LYS A 71 -42.76 -32.98 35.53
N THR A 72 -42.04 -34.08 35.40
CA THR A 72 -41.75 -34.81 34.16
C THR A 72 -43.05 -35.27 33.49
N THR A 73 -43.27 -34.87 32.24
CA THR A 73 -44.03 -35.66 31.26
C THR A 73 -43.29 -35.67 29.93
N ARG A 74 -42.92 -36.88 29.53
CA ARG A 74 -42.25 -37.24 28.28
C ARG A 74 -43.30 -37.24 27.18
N ARG A 75 -43.23 -36.30 26.24
CA ARG A 75 -43.97 -36.39 24.96
C ARG A 75 -43.06 -35.94 23.83
N LEU A 76 -42.50 -36.93 23.14
CA LEU A 76 -41.78 -36.78 21.88
C LEU A 76 -42.67 -36.06 20.85
N LYS A 77 -42.37 -34.78 20.58
CA LYS A 77 -42.89 -34.09 19.40
C LYS A 77 -41.86 -34.24 18.27
N ARG A 78 -42.23 -35.05 17.28
CA ARG A 78 -41.58 -35.15 15.97
C ARG A 78 -41.44 -33.75 15.36
N ILE A 79 -40.21 -33.35 15.07
CA ILE A 79 -39.91 -32.20 14.20
C ILE A 79 -40.09 -32.69 12.75
N PRO A 80 -40.88 -32.02 11.90
CA PRO A 80 -41.04 -32.42 10.51
C PRO A 80 -39.78 -32.07 9.71
N THR A 81 -39.19 -33.08 9.07
CA THR A 81 -38.20 -32.94 8.02
C THR A 81 -38.83 -32.22 6.83
N ARG A 82 -38.47 -30.95 6.61
CA ARG A 82 -38.85 -30.21 5.42
C ARG A 82 -37.80 -30.47 4.33
N THR A 83 -38.03 -31.53 3.56
CA THR A 83 -37.35 -31.85 2.31
C THR A 83 -37.62 -30.76 1.27
N VAL A 84 -36.55 -30.16 0.74
CA VAL A 84 -36.60 -29.29 -0.44
C VAL A 84 -36.56 -30.17 -1.70
N PRO A 85 -37.43 -29.97 -2.70
CA PRO A 85 -37.50 -30.85 -3.86
C PRO A 85 -36.35 -30.57 -4.85
N LEU A 86 -35.69 -31.64 -5.29
CA LEU A 86 -34.77 -31.66 -6.44
C LEU A 86 -35.51 -31.19 -7.70
N LYS A 87 -35.10 -30.02 -8.24
CA LYS A 87 -35.50 -29.60 -9.59
C LYS A 87 -34.81 -30.50 -10.63
N ARG A 88 -35.64 -31.23 -11.36
CA ARG A 88 -35.31 -32.09 -12.50
C ARG A 88 -34.71 -31.25 -13.65
N ARG A 89 -33.60 -31.73 -14.23
CA ARG A 89 -33.05 -31.25 -15.51
C ARG A 89 -33.91 -31.79 -16.67
N PRO A 90 -34.29 -30.97 -17.67
CA PRO A 90 -34.78 -31.47 -18.95
C PRO A 90 -33.64 -31.68 -19.97
N PRO A 91 -33.88 -32.44 -21.06
CA PRO A 91 -32.87 -33.25 -21.74
C PRO A 91 -32.16 -32.55 -22.91
N ARG A 92 -30.96 -33.03 -23.21
CA ARG A 92 -30.23 -32.74 -24.46
C ARG A 92 -30.92 -33.44 -25.63
N ARG A 93 -31.24 -32.70 -26.70
CA ARG A 93 -31.52 -33.26 -28.03
C ARG A 93 -30.37 -32.95 -28.98
N LEU A 94 -29.85 -34.02 -29.57
CA LEU A 94 -29.02 -34.06 -30.77
C LEU A 94 -29.87 -33.66 -32.00
N ILE A 95 -29.27 -32.94 -32.94
CA ILE A 95 -29.58 -33.07 -34.37
C ILE A 95 -28.25 -33.23 -35.12
N THR A 96 -28.21 -34.31 -35.89
CA THR A 96 -27.19 -34.83 -36.79
C THR A 96 -27.00 -33.99 -38.06
N LEU A 97 -25.84 -34.11 -38.73
CA LEU A 97 -25.74 -34.38 -40.18
C LEU A 97 -24.28 -34.76 -40.57
N THR A 98 -24.10 -36.03 -40.99
CA THR A 98 -23.38 -36.54 -42.19
C THR A 98 -21.95 -36.04 -42.52
N SER A 99 -20.96 -36.83 -42.95
CA SER A 99 -20.96 -38.15 -43.61
C SER A 99 -19.51 -38.67 -43.83
N ARG A 100 -19.35 -40.00 -43.69
CA ARG A 100 -18.55 -40.96 -44.53
C ARG A 100 -17.02 -41.13 -44.40
N ARG A 101 -16.68 -42.40 -44.09
CA ARG A 101 -15.78 -43.34 -44.84
C ARG A 101 -14.26 -43.15 -44.68
N THR A 102 -13.39 -44.15 -44.48
CA THR A 102 -13.46 -45.63 -44.46
C THR A 102 -12.22 -46.16 -43.72
N ILE A 103 -12.34 -47.33 -43.09
CA ILE A 103 -11.24 -48.16 -42.55
C ILE A 103 -10.61 -48.98 -43.67
N CYS A 104 -9.28 -49.13 -43.72
CA CYS A 104 -8.69 -50.41 -44.15
C CYS A 104 -7.29 -50.65 -43.58
N ARG A 105 -7.07 -51.91 -43.15
CA ARG A 105 -5.84 -52.52 -42.65
C ARG A 105 -4.93 -52.95 -43.80
N PHE A 106 -3.61 -53.04 -43.56
CA PHE A 106 -2.76 -54.26 -43.55
C PHE A 106 -1.30 -54.05 -44.02
N ALA A 107 -0.40 -54.69 -43.26
CA ALA A 107 0.98 -55.17 -43.42
C ALA A 107 1.81 -54.95 -44.72
N GLY A 108 3.14 -54.85 -44.52
CA GLY A 108 4.18 -55.31 -45.47
C GLY A 108 5.41 -54.40 -45.65
N ALA A 109 6.60 -54.89 -45.29
CA ALA A 109 7.95 -54.28 -45.47
C ALA A 109 8.42 -54.32 -46.97
N PRO A 110 9.65 -53.91 -47.42
CA PRO A 110 10.88 -53.49 -46.70
C PRO A 110 11.68 -52.29 -47.31
N LYS A 111 12.86 -52.05 -46.71
CA LYS A 111 13.92 -51.03 -46.89
C LYS A 111 14.38 -50.74 -48.33
N THR A 112 14.71 -49.47 -48.62
CA THR A 112 15.91 -49.11 -49.41
C THR A 112 16.53 -47.79 -48.92
N ARG A 113 17.86 -47.73 -49.08
CA ARG A 113 18.82 -46.74 -48.60
C ARG A 113 19.14 -45.79 -49.75
N ALA A 114 19.07 -44.48 -49.54
CA ALA A 114 19.62 -43.50 -50.48
C ALA A 114 20.43 -42.46 -49.70
N LYS A 115 21.75 -42.49 -49.91
CA LYS A 115 22.69 -41.42 -49.54
C LYS A 115 22.50 -40.28 -50.55
N SER A 116 22.45 -39.04 -50.08
CA SER A 116 22.84 -37.89 -50.91
C SER A 116 23.55 -36.86 -50.04
N ALA A 117 24.80 -36.60 -50.40
CA ALA A 117 25.66 -35.60 -49.82
C ALA A 117 25.24 -34.21 -50.31
N ARG A 118 25.25 -33.21 -49.41
CA ARG A 118 25.24 -31.80 -49.81
C ARG A 118 26.01 -30.95 -48.80
N THR A 119 27.25 -30.67 -49.18
CA THR A 119 27.99 -29.41 -49.08
C THR A 119 27.71 -28.53 -47.85
N GLN A 120 28.63 -28.60 -46.88
CA GLN A 120 28.78 -27.58 -45.85
C GLN A 120 29.25 -26.28 -46.53
N THR A 121 28.39 -25.27 -46.51
CA THR A 121 28.81 -23.87 -46.66
C THR A 121 28.95 -23.34 -45.25
N GLU A 122 30.20 -23.11 -44.83
CA GLU A 122 30.51 -22.33 -43.63
C GLU A 122 29.97 -20.91 -43.84
N LYS A 123 28.74 -20.66 -43.37
CA LYS A 123 28.29 -19.30 -43.09
C LYS A 123 28.93 -18.89 -41.78
N SER A 124 29.96 -18.05 -41.89
CA SER A 124 30.49 -17.27 -40.78
C SER A 124 29.33 -16.57 -40.06
N MET A 125 29.04 -17.06 -38.86
CA MET A 125 28.12 -16.40 -37.94
C MET A 125 28.74 -15.05 -37.56
N PRO A 126 28.01 -13.93 -37.68
CA PRO A 126 28.52 -12.65 -37.21
C PRO A 126 28.75 -12.75 -35.69
N THR A 127 29.96 -12.42 -35.26
CA THR A 127 30.34 -12.34 -33.85
C THR A 127 29.34 -11.42 -33.13
N PRO A 128 28.73 -11.84 -32.01
CA PRO A 128 27.81 -10.96 -31.29
C PRO A 128 28.57 -9.70 -30.85
N PRO A 129 27.93 -8.52 -30.90
CA PRO A 129 28.57 -7.29 -30.45
C PRO A 129 29.04 -7.51 -29.01
N ARG A 130 30.32 -7.24 -28.73
CA ARG A 130 30.87 -7.27 -27.37
C ARG A 130 29.87 -6.54 -26.47
N GLY A 131 29.27 -7.27 -25.53
CA GLY A 131 28.24 -6.74 -24.65
C GLY A 131 28.74 -5.42 -24.06
N SER A 132 27.89 -4.39 -24.06
CA SER A 132 28.24 -3.09 -23.50
C SER A 132 28.84 -3.29 -22.11
N ARG A 133 29.83 -2.48 -21.72
CA ARG A 133 30.54 -2.59 -20.43
C ARG A 133 29.57 -2.73 -19.23
N GLY A 134 28.37 -2.12 -19.33
CA GLY A 134 27.29 -2.26 -18.36
C GLY A 134 26.65 -3.65 -18.30
N ALA A 135 26.46 -4.34 -19.42
CA ALA A 135 25.92 -5.70 -19.46
C ALA A 135 26.92 -6.74 -18.90
N GLU A 136 28.22 -6.52 -19.10
CA GLU A 136 29.25 -7.36 -18.50
C GLU A 136 29.30 -7.20 -16.97
N LEU A 137 29.25 -5.96 -16.48
CA LEU A 137 29.16 -5.67 -15.05
C LEU A 137 27.90 -6.28 -14.44
N ALA A 138 26.75 -6.07 -15.08
CA ALA A 138 25.46 -6.57 -14.60
C ALA A 138 25.37 -8.10 -14.63
N SER A 139 26.07 -8.79 -15.54
CA SER A 139 26.15 -10.26 -15.52
C SER A 139 26.95 -10.77 -14.30
N ARG A 140 28.01 -10.06 -13.91
CA ARG A 140 28.85 -10.42 -12.74
C ARG A 140 28.15 -10.13 -11.40
N SER A 141 27.43 -9.02 -11.33
CA SER A 141 26.70 -8.57 -10.14
C SER A 141 25.18 -8.65 -10.34
N PHE A 142 24.69 -9.72 -10.96
CA PHE A 142 23.27 -9.83 -11.33
C PHE A 142 22.37 -9.98 -10.10
N GLU A 143 21.39 -9.08 -9.98
CA GLU A 143 20.38 -9.05 -8.93
C GLU A 143 19.06 -9.71 -9.40
N PRO A 144 18.72 -10.91 -8.89
CA PRO A 144 17.53 -11.67 -9.32
C PRO A 144 16.21 -10.90 -9.16
N GLU A 145 16.10 -10.11 -8.09
CA GLU A 145 14.90 -9.33 -7.80
C GLU A 145 14.69 -8.19 -8.80
N ALA A 146 15.78 -7.63 -9.36
CA ALA A 146 15.70 -6.60 -10.39
C ALA A 146 15.02 -7.16 -11.65
N LEU A 147 15.37 -8.38 -12.07
CA LEU A 147 14.69 -9.05 -13.19
C LEU A 147 13.21 -9.25 -12.92
N THR A 148 12.87 -9.77 -11.73
CA THR A 148 11.49 -9.98 -11.32
C THR A 148 10.70 -8.67 -11.36
N THR A 149 11.27 -7.60 -10.82
CA THR A 149 10.65 -6.27 -10.76
C THR A 149 10.44 -5.70 -12.16
N ALA A 150 11.47 -5.69 -13.01
CA ALA A 150 11.35 -5.15 -14.37
C ALA A 150 10.32 -5.92 -15.20
N ARG A 151 10.28 -7.26 -15.08
CA ARG A 151 9.27 -8.09 -15.75
C ARG A 151 7.86 -7.78 -15.23
N GLN A 152 7.69 -7.71 -13.91
CA GLN A 152 6.40 -7.44 -13.30
C GLN A 152 5.90 -6.04 -13.64
N LEU A 153 6.77 -5.02 -13.63
CA LEU A 153 6.44 -3.65 -14.03
C LEU A 153 5.90 -3.59 -15.46
N ARG A 154 6.53 -4.33 -16.38
CA ARG A 154 6.06 -4.49 -17.78
C ARG A 154 4.78 -5.31 -17.93
N GLY A 155 4.25 -5.88 -16.84
CA GLY A 155 3.06 -6.71 -16.88
C GLY A 155 3.26 -8.00 -17.69
N LEU A 156 4.47 -8.56 -17.68
CA LEU A 156 4.79 -9.79 -18.39
C LEU A 156 4.80 -11.00 -17.45
N ARG A 157 4.25 -12.11 -17.91
CA ARG A 157 4.47 -13.43 -17.30
C ARG A 157 5.83 -14.00 -17.71
N LYS A 158 6.35 -14.97 -16.95
CA LYS A 158 7.68 -15.57 -17.21
C LYS A 158 7.77 -16.19 -18.61
N ASN A 159 6.70 -16.84 -19.07
CA ASN A 159 6.63 -17.44 -20.39
C ASN A 159 6.61 -16.40 -21.53
N GLU A 160 5.98 -15.26 -21.31
CA GLU A 160 5.94 -14.16 -22.28
C GLU A 160 7.32 -13.53 -22.44
N LEU A 161 8.00 -13.23 -21.33
CA LEU A 161 9.38 -12.74 -21.36
C LEU A 161 10.31 -13.76 -22.03
N ALA A 162 10.24 -15.03 -21.63
CA ALA A 162 11.07 -16.10 -22.19
C ALA A 162 10.93 -16.17 -23.72
N LYS A 163 9.69 -16.10 -24.24
CA LYS A 163 9.42 -16.06 -25.69
C LYS A 163 10.05 -14.85 -26.37
N GLN A 164 10.01 -13.66 -25.75
CA GLN A 164 10.57 -12.44 -26.34
C GLN A 164 12.09 -12.47 -26.45
N VAL A 165 12.79 -13.08 -25.49
CA VAL A 165 14.27 -13.14 -25.48
C VAL A 165 14.85 -14.46 -26.01
N GLY A 166 14.02 -15.39 -26.46
CA GLY A 166 14.47 -16.69 -26.98
C GLY A 166 14.99 -17.65 -25.90
N LEU A 167 14.48 -17.54 -24.67
CA LEU A 167 14.81 -18.40 -23.54
C LEU A 167 13.67 -19.38 -23.22
N THR A 168 13.94 -20.34 -22.33
CA THR A 168 12.89 -21.17 -21.73
C THR A 168 12.28 -20.48 -20.50
N PRO A 169 10.99 -20.71 -20.17
CA PRO A 169 10.40 -20.19 -18.93
C PRO A 169 11.12 -20.68 -17.66
N ALA A 170 11.74 -21.86 -17.73
CA ALA A 170 12.57 -22.41 -16.67
C ALA A 170 13.84 -21.58 -16.46
N ALA A 171 14.53 -21.19 -17.53
CA ALA A 171 15.72 -20.33 -17.44
C ALA A 171 15.38 -18.97 -16.80
N VAL A 172 14.29 -18.31 -17.23
CA VAL A 172 13.83 -17.06 -16.60
C VAL A 172 13.55 -17.27 -15.11
N SER A 173 12.90 -18.38 -14.75
CA SER A 173 12.62 -18.70 -13.35
C SER A 173 13.88 -18.92 -12.52
N GLN A 174 14.89 -19.61 -13.07
CA GLN A 174 16.17 -19.82 -12.41
C GLN A 174 16.92 -18.52 -12.18
N TYR A 175 16.90 -17.59 -13.15
CA TYR A 175 17.49 -16.27 -13.00
C TYR A 175 16.80 -15.44 -11.92
N GLU A 176 15.47 -15.44 -11.88
CA GLU A 176 14.69 -14.71 -10.86
C GLU A 176 14.85 -15.30 -9.45
N LEU A 177 15.11 -16.60 -9.34
CA LEU A 177 15.38 -17.27 -8.07
C LEU A 177 16.87 -17.19 -7.67
N GLY A 178 17.73 -16.61 -8.51
CA GLY A 178 19.18 -16.56 -8.27
C GLY A 178 19.88 -17.92 -8.37
N GLN A 179 19.24 -18.94 -8.94
CA GLN A 179 19.79 -20.28 -9.10
C GLN A 179 20.83 -20.35 -10.23
N SER A 180 20.76 -19.44 -11.20
CA SER A 180 21.75 -19.28 -12.25
C SER A 180 21.92 -17.81 -12.60
N ARG A 181 23.04 -17.47 -13.26
CA ARG A 181 23.31 -16.10 -13.72
C ARG A 181 23.24 -16.03 -15.25
N PRO A 182 22.59 -15.01 -15.81
CA PRO A 182 22.60 -14.80 -17.25
C PRO A 182 23.97 -14.32 -17.74
N SER A 183 24.34 -14.70 -18.97
CA SER A 183 25.52 -14.14 -19.64
C SER A 183 25.29 -12.66 -20.00
N SER A 184 26.36 -11.92 -20.28
CA SER A 184 26.25 -10.50 -20.70
C SER A 184 25.36 -10.32 -21.94
N THR A 185 25.39 -11.27 -22.88
CA THR A 185 24.49 -11.27 -24.04
C THR A 185 23.02 -11.42 -23.63
N VAL A 186 22.72 -12.33 -22.71
CA VAL A 186 21.36 -12.54 -22.21
C VAL A 186 20.89 -11.32 -21.40
N VAL A 187 21.76 -10.71 -20.60
CA VAL A 187 21.47 -9.47 -19.88
C VAL A 187 21.09 -8.34 -20.85
N ALA A 188 21.84 -8.18 -21.95
CA ALA A 188 21.52 -7.18 -22.96
C ALA A 188 20.15 -7.44 -23.64
N GLN A 189 19.81 -8.70 -23.91
CA GLN A 189 18.50 -9.08 -24.46
C GLN A 189 17.36 -8.78 -23.48
N LEU A 190 17.55 -9.11 -22.20
CA LEU A 190 16.58 -8.81 -21.14
C LEU A 190 16.38 -7.29 -20.97
N ALA A 191 17.47 -6.51 -21.01
CA ALA A 191 17.45 -5.06 -20.93
C ALA A 191 16.60 -4.44 -22.05
N MET A 192 16.82 -4.88 -23.29
CA MET A 192 16.05 -4.41 -24.45
C MET A 192 14.57 -4.82 -24.35
N ALA A 193 14.27 -6.08 -24.04
CA ALA A 193 12.89 -6.57 -23.96
C ALA A 193 12.08 -5.89 -22.83
N LEU A 194 12.74 -5.57 -21.71
CA LEU A 194 12.12 -4.92 -20.56
C LEU A 194 12.25 -3.40 -20.59
N GLY A 195 12.92 -2.83 -21.61
CA GLY A 195 13.18 -1.40 -21.77
C GLY A 195 13.76 -0.76 -20.51
N VAL A 196 14.82 -1.37 -19.96
CA VAL A 196 15.61 -0.86 -18.83
C VAL A 196 17.09 -0.90 -19.20
N PRO A 197 17.97 -0.05 -18.63
CA PRO A 197 19.39 -0.15 -18.90
C PRO A 197 19.95 -1.46 -18.32
N ALA A 198 20.99 -2.03 -18.94
CA ALA A 198 21.60 -3.28 -18.44
C ALA A 198 22.09 -3.16 -16.98
N THR A 199 22.56 -1.98 -16.59
CA THR A 199 22.98 -1.65 -15.22
C THR A 199 21.85 -1.74 -14.20
N PHE A 200 20.59 -1.68 -14.61
CA PHE A 200 19.42 -1.86 -13.73
C PHE A 200 19.47 -3.20 -12.99
N PHE A 201 19.96 -4.24 -13.67
CA PHE A 201 20.10 -5.58 -13.09
C PHE A 201 21.31 -5.73 -12.16
N ALA A 202 22.13 -4.69 -11.99
CA ALA A 202 23.31 -4.72 -11.13
C ALA A 202 23.10 -4.04 -9.77
N THR A 203 22.14 -3.13 -9.68
CA THR A 203 21.97 -2.23 -8.51
C THR A 203 20.91 -2.72 -7.52
N GLY A 204 20.11 -3.73 -7.87
CA GLY A 204 19.10 -4.32 -6.99
C GLY A 204 18.06 -3.31 -6.48
N HIS A 205 17.33 -3.70 -5.44
CA HIS A 205 16.61 -2.76 -4.57
C HIS A 205 17.35 -2.67 -3.24
N PRO A 206 17.17 -1.61 -2.45
CA PRO A 206 17.63 -1.64 -1.07
C PRO A 206 17.12 -2.91 -0.38
N HIS A 207 17.96 -3.60 0.38
CA HIS A 207 17.47 -4.76 1.14
C HIS A 207 16.69 -4.26 2.36
N PRO A 208 15.46 -4.75 2.59
CA PRO A 208 14.75 -4.41 3.81
C PRO A 208 15.51 -5.07 4.97
N THR A 209 15.83 -4.31 6.01
CA THR A 209 16.49 -4.82 7.22
C THR A 209 15.64 -5.84 7.98
N VAL A 210 14.35 -5.92 7.68
CA VAL A 210 13.42 -6.93 8.19
C VAL A 210 12.60 -7.50 7.02
N PRO A 211 12.49 -8.83 6.86
CA PRO A 211 11.58 -9.42 5.90
C PRO A 211 10.14 -9.08 6.31
N SER A 212 9.53 -8.10 5.64
CA SER A 212 8.07 -7.94 5.71
C SER A 212 7.47 -8.85 4.66
N ALA A 213 6.60 -9.77 5.07
CA ALA A 213 5.78 -10.51 4.12
C ALA A 213 4.92 -9.49 3.36
N ALA A 214 5.26 -9.29 2.09
CA ALA A 214 4.66 -8.27 1.25
C ALA A 214 3.20 -8.60 0.98
N HIS A 215 2.32 -8.10 1.83
CA HIS A 215 0.89 -8.31 1.73
C HIS A 215 0.24 -7.00 1.28
N PHE A 216 -0.16 -6.97 0.01
CA PHE A 216 -0.88 -5.87 -0.63
C PHE A 216 -2.37 -6.07 -0.36
N ARG A 217 -2.97 -5.22 0.48
CA ARG A 217 -4.19 -5.63 1.21
C ARG A 217 -5.51 -5.22 0.57
N SER A 218 -5.55 -4.15 -0.23
CA SER A 218 -6.78 -3.59 -0.81
C SER A 218 -7.10 -4.01 -2.26
N LEU A 219 -6.31 -4.90 -2.90
CA LEU A 219 -6.41 -5.23 -4.33
C LEU A 219 -7.39 -6.39 -4.66
N ARG A 220 -8.60 -6.33 -4.09
CA ARG A 220 -9.58 -7.45 -4.11
C ARG A 220 -10.19 -7.74 -5.50
N ALA A 221 -10.30 -6.72 -6.35
CA ALA A 221 -10.84 -6.84 -7.71
C ALA A 221 -9.75 -6.93 -8.81
N THR A 222 -8.49 -6.97 -8.40
CA THR A 222 -7.33 -6.82 -9.28
C THR A 222 -6.78 -8.19 -9.69
N THR A 223 -6.38 -8.36 -10.96
CA THR A 223 -5.73 -9.60 -11.40
C THR A 223 -4.37 -9.77 -10.73
N GLN A 224 -3.85 -11.00 -10.62
CA GLN A 224 -2.50 -11.21 -10.07
C GLN A 224 -1.44 -10.39 -10.81
N LEU A 225 -1.57 -10.26 -12.12
CA LEU A 225 -0.65 -9.48 -12.95
C LEU A 225 -0.60 -8.00 -12.55
N GLN A 226 -1.77 -7.41 -12.31
CA GLN A 226 -1.86 -6.00 -11.90
C GLN A 226 -1.39 -5.80 -10.46
N ARG A 227 -1.58 -6.79 -9.57
CA ARG A 227 -0.96 -6.77 -8.24
C ARG A 227 0.56 -6.76 -8.37
N ASP A 228 1.11 -7.69 -9.14
CA ASP A 228 2.54 -7.78 -9.41
C ASP A 228 3.11 -6.45 -9.98
N GLN A 229 2.39 -5.81 -10.92
CA GLN A 229 2.75 -4.49 -11.45
C GLN A 229 2.80 -3.41 -10.36
N ALA A 230 1.76 -3.35 -9.52
CA ALA A 230 1.69 -2.41 -8.40
C ALA A 230 2.83 -2.62 -7.39
N VAL A 231 3.12 -3.87 -7.04
CA VAL A 231 4.27 -4.25 -6.19
C VAL A 231 5.57 -3.73 -6.78
N ALA A 232 5.79 -4.03 -8.07
CA ALA A 232 7.00 -3.65 -8.77
C ALA A 232 7.16 -2.13 -8.83
N PHE A 233 6.08 -1.40 -9.13
CA PHE A 233 6.09 0.06 -9.11
C PHE A 233 6.47 0.61 -7.73
N GLY A 234 5.92 0.08 -6.65
CA GLY A 234 6.31 0.52 -5.31
C GLY A 234 7.77 0.22 -4.94
N LYS A 235 8.37 -0.85 -5.48
CA LYS A 235 9.82 -1.10 -5.33
C LYS A 235 10.67 -0.06 -6.06
N ILE A 236 10.24 0.34 -7.27
CA ILE A 236 10.89 1.42 -8.04
C ILE A 236 10.83 2.73 -7.25
N VAL A 237 9.66 3.06 -6.71
CA VAL A 237 9.46 4.25 -5.88
C VAL A 237 10.37 4.21 -4.66
N TRP A 238 10.40 3.07 -3.96
CA TRP A 238 11.26 2.89 -2.80
C TRP A 238 12.73 3.10 -3.13
N ARG A 239 13.21 2.54 -4.24
CA ARG A 239 14.59 2.73 -4.72
C ARG A 239 14.92 4.20 -4.97
N LEU A 240 14.00 4.97 -5.58
CA LEU A 240 14.17 6.41 -5.78
C LEU A 240 14.17 7.16 -4.43
N VAL A 241 13.19 6.91 -3.57
CA VAL A 241 13.06 7.56 -2.24
C VAL A 241 14.31 7.30 -1.39
N THR A 242 14.79 6.05 -1.32
CA THR A 242 16.02 5.73 -0.59
C THR A 242 17.23 6.42 -1.20
N THR A 243 17.27 6.63 -2.52
CA THR A 243 18.36 7.42 -3.13
C THR A 243 18.31 8.88 -2.68
N VAL A 244 17.11 9.48 -2.61
CA VAL A 244 16.89 10.85 -2.11
C VAL A 244 17.28 10.97 -0.63
N GLU A 245 16.96 9.98 0.20
CA GLU A 245 17.29 9.95 1.64
C GLU A 245 18.79 10.00 1.95
N HIS A 246 19.67 9.67 0.98
CA HIS A 246 21.12 9.82 1.17
C HIS A 246 21.58 11.28 1.14
N TYR A 247 20.76 12.20 0.62
CA TYR A 247 21.08 13.62 0.45
C TYR A 247 20.21 14.52 1.34
N VAL A 248 19.01 14.07 1.68
CA VAL A 248 18.04 14.83 2.47
C VAL A 248 17.46 13.98 3.58
N GLU A 249 17.42 14.52 4.80
CA GLU A 249 16.72 13.92 5.93
C GLU A 249 15.20 14.09 5.75
N LEU A 250 14.52 13.03 5.32
CA LEU A 250 13.06 12.99 5.29
C LEU A 250 12.49 12.88 6.71
N PRO A 251 11.25 13.33 6.97
CA PRO A 251 10.57 13.11 8.25
C PRO A 251 10.66 11.63 8.66
N PRO A 252 10.94 11.32 9.93
CA PRO A 252 11.09 9.94 10.37
C PRO A 252 9.80 9.15 10.13
N ALA A 253 9.93 7.87 9.76
CA ALA A 253 8.80 6.97 9.59
C ALA A 253 8.17 6.65 10.96
N ALA A 254 7.26 7.51 11.39
CA ALA A 254 6.71 7.57 12.74
C ALA A 254 5.21 7.26 12.79
N LEU A 255 4.65 6.66 11.74
CA LEU A 255 3.28 6.13 11.80
C LEU A 255 3.17 5.09 12.93
N PRO A 256 2.18 5.22 13.83
CA PRO A 256 2.02 4.31 14.94
C PRO A 256 1.70 2.90 14.43
N ARG A 257 2.24 1.90 15.11
CA ARG A 257 1.98 0.48 14.84
C ARG A 257 1.23 -0.08 16.04
N LEU A 258 -0.09 -0.20 15.90
CA LEU A 258 -0.99 -0.50 17.00
C LEU A 258 -1.55 -1.91 16.83
N ALA A 259 -1.40 -2.72 17.87
CA ALA A 259 -1.87 -4.09 17.86
C ALA A 259 -3.39 -4.14 18.04
N LEU A 260 -4.03 -5.05 17.31
CA LEU A 260 -5.43 -5.40 17.54
C LEU A 260 -5.52 -6.69 18.36
N PRO A 261 -6.56 -6.85 19.19
CA PRO A 261 -6.90 -8.15 19.74
C PRO A 261 -7.25 -9.14 18.61
N ALA A 262 -7.25 -10.45 18.90
CA ALA A 262 -7.47 -11.49 17.89
C ALA A 262 -8.83 -11.35 17.15
N GLU A 263 -9.87 -10.95 17.87
CA GLU A 263 -11.19 -10.67 17.32
C GLU A 263 -11.60 -9.23 17.71
N PRO A 264 -11.14 -8.22 16.97
CA PRO A 264 -11.39 -6.83 17.35
C PRO A 264 -12.83 -6.44 17.06
N SER A 265 -13.47 -5.85 18.07
CA SER A 265 -14.76 -5.21 17.95
C SER A 265 -14.63 -3.85 17.27
N ARG A 266 -15.77 -3.26 16.87
CA ARG A 266 -15.79 -1.88 16.36
C ARG A 266 -15.29 -0.85 17.37
N ALA A 267 -15.51 -1.10 18.66
CA ALA A 267 -15.03 -0.21 19.71
C ALA A 267 -13.50 -0.24 19.82
N ASP A 268 -12.89 -1.41 19.58
CA ASP A 268 -11.42 -1.57 19.55
C ASP A 268 -10.83 -0.82 18.35
N ILE A 269 -11.44 -0.95 17.16
CA ILE A 269 -11.02 -0.18 15.97
C ILE A 269 -11.14 1.33 16.22
N ALA A 270 -12.23 1.76 16.87
CA ALA A 270 -12.40 3.17 17.21
C ALA A 270 -11.37 3.66 18.24
N ALA A 271 -10.97 2.81 19.19
CA ALA A 271 -9.89 3.12 20.13
C ALA A 271 -8.56 3.30 19.39
N VAL A 272 -8.21 2.36 18.52
CA VAL A 272 -6.98 2.44 17.73
C VAL A 272 -6.93 3.68 16.82
N ALA A 273 -8.06 4.10 16.25
CA ALA A 273 -8.11 5.36 15.50
C ALA A 273 -7.88 6.60 16.37
N ARG A 274 -8.35 6.61 17.62
CA ARG A 274 -8.08 7.69 18.58
C ARG A 274 -6.62 7.69 19.01
N ASP A 275 -6.08 6.54 19.36
CA ASP A 275 -4.68 6.38 19.75
C ASP A 275 -3.75 6.80 18.60
N ALA A 276 -4.13 6.49 17.35
CA ALA A 276 -3.41 6.95 16.17
C ALA A 276 -3.45 8.48 16.03
N ARG A 277 -4.59 9.13 16.27
CA ARG A 277 -4.69 10.60 16.27
C ARG A 277 -3.81 11.22 17.36
N GLU A 278 -3.82 10.66 18.56
CA GLU A 278 -3.00 11.13 19.68
C GLU A 278 -1.50 10.98 19.37
N ALA A 279 -1.08 9.79 18.93
CA ALA A 279 0.31 9.51 18.56
C ALA A 279 0.80 10.41 17.41
N MET A 280 -0.11 10.80 16.51
CA MET A 280 0.18 11.69 15.39
C MET A 280 -0.03 13.18 15.71
N GLY A 281 -0.29 13.54 16.97
CA GLY A 281 -0.47 14.92 17.41
C GLY A 281 -1.67 15.64 16.77
N VAL A 282 -2.70 14.89 16.35
CA VAL A 282 -3.89 15.45 15.71
C VAL A 282 -4.80 16.04 16.79
N PRO A 283 -5.09 17.36 16.76
CA PRO A 283 -5.97 17.98 17.74
C PRO A 283 -7.43 17.51 17.58
N SER A 284 -8.30 17.90 18.52
CA SER A 284 -9.75 17.70 18.37
C SER A 284 -10.26 18.45 17.12
N GLY A 285 -11.26 17.87 16.46
CA GLY A 285 -11.88 18.40 15.26
C GLY A 285 -11.41 17.75 13.95
N PRO A 286 -11.78 18.34 12.80
CA PRO A 286 -11.41 17.85 11.49
C PRO A 286 -9.90 17.85 11.25
N ILE A 287 -9.39 16.84 10.55
CA ILE A 287 -8.00 16.82 10.08
C ILE A 287 -7.86 17.86 8.95
N PRO A 288 -7.03 18.90 9.08
CA PRO A 288 -6.94 19.95 8.06
C PRO A 288 -6.47 19.42 6.71
N HIS A 289 -5.48 18.52 6.71
CA HIS A 289 -4.92 17.93 5.50
C HIS A 289 -4.35 16.53 5.78
N VAL A 290 -5.08 15.49 5.36
CA VAL A 290 -4.74 14.07 5.62
C VAL A 290 -3.42 13.68 4.96
N THR A 291 -3.20 14.08 3.71
CA THR A 291 -1.98 13.73 2.97
C THR A 291 -0.72 14.29 3.62
N ARG A 292 -0.72 15.58 3.96
CA ARG A 292 0.39 16.22 4.68
C ARG A 292 0.59 15.64 6.08
N LEU A 293 -0.49 15.25 6.76
CA LEU A 293 -0.38 14.58 8.05
C LEU A 293 0.38 13.25 7.92
N LEU A 294 0.08 12.44 6.91
CA LEU A 294 0.80 11.19 6.64
C LEU A 294 2.27 11.45 6.27
N GLU A 295 2.52 12.44 5.41
CA GLU A 295 3.89 12.84 5.01
C GLU A 295 4.73 13.37 6.17
N ALA A 296 4.12 14.15 7.08
CA ALA A 296 4.78 14.63 8.29
C ALA A 296 5.20 13.49 9.24
N HIS A 297 4.53 12.33 9.14
CA HIS A 297 4.89 11.11 9.87
C HIS A 297 5.70 10.13 9.01
N GLY A 298 6.35 10.66 7.97
CA GLY A 298 7.33 9.96 7.15
C GLY A 298 6.75 8.99 6.14
N ALA A 299 5.44 8.99 5.88
CA ALA A 299 4.87 8.25 4.76
C ALA A 299 5.11 8.98 3.44
N VAL A 300 5.43 8.26 2.37
CA VAL A 300 5.47 8.86 1.03
C VAL A 300 4.14 8.57 0.34
N VAL A 301 3.41 9.63 0.01
CA VAL A 301 2.12 9.52 -0.69
C VAL A 301 2.35 9.82 -2.17
N LEU A 302 1.88 8.94 -3.05
CA LEU A 302 1.98 9.09 -4.50
C LEU A 302 0.66 8.78 -5.18
N GLU A 303 0.46 9.31 -6.38
CA GLU A 303 -0.59 8.85 -7.27
C GLU A 303 -0.14 7.62 -8.07
N LEU A 304 -1.10 6.79 -8.46
CA LEU A 304 -0.83 5.66 -9.34
C LEU A 304 -0.69 6.13 -10.79
N PRO A 305 0.33 5.65 -11.53
CA PRO A 305 0.47 5.98 -12.94
C PRO A 305 -0.71 5.44 -13.75
N ALA A 306 -0.91 6.02 -14.94
CA ALA A 306 -2.05 5.70 -15.80
C ALA A 306 -2.14 4.21 -16.20
N MET A 307 -1.01 3.49 -16.22
CA MET A 307 -0.96 2.05 -16.48
C MET A 307 -1.67 1.21 -15.40
N SER A 308 -1.83 1.76 -14.19
CA SER A 308 -2.42 1.11 -13.02
C SER A 308 -3.86 1.56 -12.74
N LYS A 309 -4.57 2.17 -13.72
CA LYS A 309 -5.93 2.73 -13.56
C LYS A 309 -6.98 1.77 -12.94
N ARG A 310 -6.78 0.45 -13.04
CA ARG A 310 -7.70 -0.57 -12.48
C ARG A 310 -7.39 -0.96 -11.03
N VAL A 311 -6.38 -0.33 -10.43
CA VAL A 311 -6.04 -0.45 -9.01
C VAL A 311 -6.64 0.74 -8.28
N ASP A 312 -7.41 0.51 -7.21
CA ASP A 312 -8.16 1.56 -6.51
C ASP A 312 -7.28 2.49 -5.64
N ALA A 313 -6.51 1.91 -4.76
CA ALA A 313 -5.50 2.53 -3.91
C ALA A 313 -4.82 1.37 -3.17
N PHE A 314 -3.60 1.54 -2.69
CA PHE A 314 -2.99 0.58 -1.77
C PHE A 314 -1.88 1.23 -0.98
N SER A 315 -1.49 0.59 0.10
CA SER A 315 -0.36 0.99 0.94
C SER A 315 0.48 -0.20 1.35
N HIS A 316 1.76 0.06 1.58
CA HIS A 316 2.68 -0.97 2.04
C HIS A 316 3.92 -0.36 2.71
N TRP A 317 4.53 -1.11 3.62
CA TRP A 317 5.84 -0.78 4.19
C TRP A 317 6.94 -1.33 3.29
N TYR A 318 7.71 -0.44 2.66
CA TYR A 318 8.90 -0.80 1.90
C TYR A 318 10.14 -0.53 2.75
N GLY A 319 10.75 -1.59 3.28
CA GLY A 319 11.75 -1.47 4.33
C GLY A 319 11.15 -0.81 5.58
N SER A 320 11.72 0.32 6.00
CA SER A 320 11.22 1.12 7.13
C SER A 320 10.22 2.20 6.73
N ARG A 321 9.96 2.41 5.43
CA ARG A 321 9.20 3.57 4.93
C ARG A 321 7.80 3.16 4.47
N PRO A 322 6.72 3.76 4.99
CA PRO A 322 5.37 3.51 4.49
C PRO A 322 5.16 4.26 3.17
N LEU A 323 4.70 3.56 2.14
CA LEU A 323 4.26 4.15 0.87
C LEU A 323 2.74 4.02 0.76
N VAL A 324 2.08 5.09 0.34
CA VAL A 324 0.62 5.15 0.10
C VAL A 324 0.39 5.56 -1.35
N PHE A 325 -0.28 4.70 -2.11
CA PHE A 325 -0.58 4.90 -3.52
C PHE A 325 -2.08 5.14 -3.72
N ARG A 326 -2.42 6.28 -4.32
CA ARG A 326 -3.81 6.71 -4.54
C ARG A 326 -4.16 6.67 -6.03
N ASN A 327 -5.35 6.18 -6.40
CA ASN A 327 -5.78 6.28 -7.79
C ASN A 327 -6.22 7.72 -8.16
N PRO A 328 -5.66 8.32 -9.22
CA PRO A 328 -6.06 9.65 -9.68
C PRO A 328 -7.47 9.69 -10.29
N ALA A 329 -8.03 8.56 -10.74
CA ALA A 329 -9.34 8.49 -11.40
C ALA A 329 -10.51 8.95 -10.50
N LYS A 330 -10.35 8.87 -9.17
CA LYS A 330 -11.32 9.39 -8.21
C LYS A 330 -11.06 10.88 -7.99
N ASN A 331 -11.52 11.74 -8.89
CA ASN A 331 -11.32 13.20 -8.82
C ASN A 331 -12.29 13.87 -7.82
N ASP A 332 -12.30 13.40 -6.56
CA ASP A 332 -13.14 13.93 -5.48
C ASP A 332 -12.32 14.01 -4.19
N LYS A 333 -12.31 15.18 -3.54
CA LYS A 333 -11.49 15.43 -2.35
C LYS A 333 -11.90 14.60 -1.14
N ALA A 334 -13.20 14.42 -0.92
CA ALA A 334 -13.71 13.64 0.21
C ALA A 334 -13.33 12.15 0.09
N ARG A 335 -13.53 11.56 -1.09
CA ARG A 335 -13.11 10.18 -1.41
C ARG A 335 -11.62 10.02 -1.28
N SER A 336 -10.85 10.96 -1.80
CA SER A 336 -9.39 10.99 -1.66
C SER A 336 -8.94 10.97 -0.20
N ARG A 337 -9.56 11.81 0.67
CA ARG A 337 -9.25 11.85 2.11
C ARG A 337 -9.62 10.54 2.79
N PHE A 338 -10.79 9.98 2.45
CA PHE A 338 -11.24 8.70 2.98
C PHE A 338 -10.31 7.55 2.55
N ASP A 339 -9.96 7.46 1.28
CA ASP A 339 -9.02 6.46 0.76
C ASP A 339 -7.65 6.59 1.46
N ALA A 340 -7.11 7.80 1.64
CA ALA A 340 -5.86 8.00 2.36
C ALA A 340 -5.94 7.55 3.83
N ALA A 341 -7.05 7.83 4.52
CA ALA A 341 -7.27 7.38 5.90
C ALA A 341 -7.48 5.85 6.00
N HIS A 342 -8.12 5.25 5.00
CA HIS A 342 -8.29 3.79 4.87
C HIS A 342 -6.94 3.10 4.74
N GLU A 343 -6.10 3.60 3.83
CA GLU A 343 -4.73 3.11 3.66
C GLU A 343 -3.88 3.32 4.92
N ALA A 344 -4.01 4.46 5.60
CA ALA A 344 -3.36 4.68 6.88
C ALA A 344 -3.81 3.64 7.92
N GLY A 345 -5.10 3.29 7.97
CA GLY A 345 -5.62 2.24 8.84
C GLY A 345 -4.97 0.88 8.60
N HIS A 346 -4.71 0.52 7.34
CA HIS A 346 -3.94 -0.69 7.04
C HIS A 346 -2.50 -0.63 7.56
N LEU A 347 -1.81 0.49 7.37
CA LEU A 347 -0.43 0.67 7.84
C LEU A 347 -0.31 0.64 9.36
N VAL A 348 -1.32 1.16 10.06
CA VAL A 348 -1.37 1.26 11.53
C VAL A 348 -1.74 -0.07 12.19
N MET A 349 -2.74 -0.78 11.65
CA MET A 349 -3.36 -1.93 12.35
C MET A 349 -3.02 -3.29 11.76
N HIS A 350 -2.68 -3.37 10.47
CA HIS A 350 -2.73 -4.61 9.70
C HIS A 350 -1.37 -5.02 9.12
N LEU A 351 -0.31 -4.94 9.92
CA LEU A 351 1.05 -5.33 9.51
C LEU A 351 1.08 -6.78 8.95
N ASP A 352 0.51 -7.74 9.69
CA ASP A 352 0.68 -9.19 9.43
C ASP A 352 -0.63 -9.94 9.08
N ALA A 353 -1.74 -9.24 8.84
CA ALA A 353 -3.01 -9.89 8.49
C ALA A 353 -2.91 -10.71 7.17
N GLU A 354 -3.95 -11.42 6.73
CA GLU A 354 -4.00 -11.93 5.35
C GLU A 354 -4.68 -10.93 4.40
N PRO A 355 -4.17 -10.69 3.18
CA PRO A 355 -4.79 -9.81 2.19
C PRO A 355 -6.24 -10.18 1.83
N GLY A 356 -7.07 -9.17 1.54
CA GLY A 356 -8.37 -9.38 0.88
C GLY A 356 -9.46 -10.04 1.74
N SER A 357 -9.21 -10.20 3.04
CA SER A 357 -10.22 -10.56 4.03
C SER A 357 -11.25 -9.43 4.11
N ARG A 358 -12.54 -9.78 3.97
CA ARG A 358 -13.64 -8.79 4.10
C ARG A 358 -13.65 -8.13 5.48
N ILE A 359 -13.18 -8.86 6.49
CA ILE A 359 -13.12 -8.38 7.87
C ILE A 359 -12.07 -7.28 7.99
N VAL A 360 -10.87 -7.50 7.45
CA VAL A 360 -9.75 -6.53 7.45
C VAL A 360 -10.12 -5.25 6.69
N GLU A 361 -10.79 -5.37 5.54
CA GLU A 361 -11.29 -4.21 4.80
C GLU A 361 -12.34 -3.43 5.57
N ASN A 362 -13.27 -4.11 6.24
CA ASN A 362 -14.27 -3.45 7.09
C ASN A 362 -13.62 -2.75 8.29
N GLN A 363 -12.58 -3.34 8.89
CA GLN A 363 -11.81 -2.73 9.97
C GLN A 363 -11.10 -1.46 9.51
N ALA A 364 -10.48 -1.47 8.33
CA ALA A 364 -9.86 -0.27 7.75
C ALA A 364 -10.89 0.83 7.40
N HIS A 365 -12.08 0.44 6.91
CA HIS A 365 -13.20 1.35 6.73
C HIS A 365 -13.68 1.98 8.05
N ASP A 366 -13.88 1.18 9.09
CA ASP A 366 -14.31 1.63 10.41
C ASP A 366 -13.24 2.56 11.03
N PHE A 367 -11.94 2.24 10.86
CA PHE A 367 -10.83 3.11 11.25
C PHE A 367 -10.87 4.45 10.51
N ALA A 368 -10.99 4.45 9.18
CA ALA A 368 -11.00 5.69 8.40
C ALA A 368 -12.17 6.61 8.82
N ALA A 369 -13.35 6.03 9.07
CA ALA A 369 -14.52 6.77 9.53
C ALA A 369 -14.30 7.38 10.93
N GLU A 370 -13.73 6.64 11.88
CA GLU A 370 -13.41 7.16 13.21
C GLU A 370 -12.28 8.19 13.16
N PHE A 371 -11.22 7.92 12.40
CA PHE A 371 -10.04 8.76 12.27
C PHE A 371 -10.38 10.14 11.68
N LEU A 372 -11.25 10.18 10.66
CA LEU A 372 -11.67 11.43 10.03
C LEU A 372 -12.77 12.15 10.79
N MET A 373 -13.70 11.40 11.40
CA MET A 373 -14.91 11.92 12.04
C MET A 373 -15.13 11.25 13.41
N PRO A 374 -14.34 11.59 14.44
CA PRO A 374 -14.39 10.92 15.73
C PRO A 374 -15.80 10.90 16.33
N SER A 375 -16.23 9.74 16.80
CA SER A 375 -17.59 9.49 17.28
C SER A 375 -17.94 10.40 18.46
N ALA A 376 -16.97 10.61 19.35
CA ALA A 376 -17.08 11.50 20.52
C ALA A 376 -17.34 12.98 20.15
N GLU A 377 -17.01 13.38 18.92
CA GLU A 377 -17.13 14.77 18.47
C GLU A 377 -18.33 14.93 17.52
N ILE A 378 -18.37 14.12 16.46
CA ILE A 378 -19.34 14.32 15.37
C ILE A 378 -20.78 13.98 15.80
N LEU A 379 -20.98 13.11 16.80
CA LEU A 379 -22.32 12.67 17.22
C LEU A 379 -23.22 13.84 17.64
N ALA A 380 -22.68 14.84 18.33
CA ALA A 380 -23.44 15.99 18.78
C ALA A 380 -23.83 16.94 17.64
N GLU A 381 -23.10 16.89 16.51
CA GLU A 381 -23.33 17.76 15.35
C GLU A 381 -24.25 17.12 14.30
N LEU A 382 -24.41 15.79 14.35
CA LEU A 382 -25.23 15.05 13.38
C LEU A 382 -26.72 15.36 13.55
N PRO A 383 -27.46 15.65 12.47
CA PRO A 383 -28.88 15.93 12.58
C PRO A 383 -29.64 14.65 12.99
N LYS A 384 -30.67 14.80 13.83
CA LYS A 384 -31.54 13.68 14.27
C LYS A 384 -32.60 13.28 13.24
N ARG A 385 -32.82 14.14 12.24
CA ARG A 385 -33.72 13.93 11.10
C ARG A 385 -32.93 14.21 9.83
N LEU A 386 -33.41 13.75 8.68
CA LEU A 386 -32.76 14.03 7.41
C LEU A 386 -32.84 15.55 7.13
N ASP A 387 -31.69 16.20 7.17
CA ASP A 387 -31.50 17.63 6.90
C ASP A 387 -30.26 17.78 6.01
N TRP A 388 -30.49 18.18 4.76
CA TRP A 388 -29.42 18.30 3.77
C TRP A 388 -28.52 19.50 4.00
N GLU A 389 -29.05 20.62 4.48
CA GLU A 389 -28.25 21.82 4.77
C GLU A 389 -27.27 21.55 5.92
N ALA A 390 -27.74 20.87 6.96
CA ALA A 390 -26.87 20.42 8.05
C ALA A 390 -25.78 19.45 7.54
N LEU A 391 -26.14 18.50 6.66
CA LEU A 391 -25.16 17.58 6.07
C LEU A 391 -24.17 18.28 5.13
N TYR A 392 -24.57 19.31 4.38
CA TYR A 392 -23.67 20.13 3.57
C TYR A 392 -22.69 20.92 4.44
N ALA A 393 -23.16 21.49 5.54
CA ALA A 393 -22.30 22.17 6.51
C ALA A 393 -21.26 21.21 7.12
N LEU A 394 -21.69 20.02 7.53
CA LEU A 394 -20.80 18.97 8.04
C LEU A 394 -19.80 18.48 6.99
N LYS A 395 -20.23 18.33 5.73
CA LYS A 395 -19.36 17.97 4.62
C LYS A 395 -18.21 18.98 4.46
N ARG A 396 -18.51 20.28 4.50
CA ARG A 396 -17.49 21.35 4.43
C ARG A 396 -16.56 21.31 5.64
N ARG A 397 -17.10 21.17 6.85
CA ARG A 397 -16.34 21.17 8.10
C ARG A 397 -15.40 19.96 8.19
N TRP A 398 -15.92 18.76 7.99
CA TRP A 398 -15.17 17.50 8.18
C TRP A 398 -14.37 17.08 6.94
N GLY A 399 -14.68 17.65 5.78
CA GLY A 399 -14.06 17.28 4.51
C GLY A 399 -14.36 15.83 4.10
N ALA A 400 -15.57 15.37 4.41
CA ALA A 400 -16.06 14.01 4.19
C ALA A 400 -17.25 13.99 3.22
N SER A 401 -17.51 12.84 2.60
CA SER A 401 -18.59 12.73 1.63
C SER A 401 -19.96 12.67 2.32
N LEU A 402 -21.02 13.08 1.63
CA LEU A 402 -22.39 12.95 2.14
C LEU A 402 -22.72 11.49 2.42
N LYS A 403 -22.27 10.58 1.55
CA LYS A 403 -22.39 9.14 1.78
C LYS A 403 -21.73 8.75 3.11
N ALA A 404 -20.48 9.16 3.34
CA ALA A 404 -19.76 8.85 4.59
C ALA A 404 -20.46 9.43 5.83
N LEU A 405 -20.97 10.66 5.76
CA LEU A 405 -21.73 11.29 6.84
C LEU A 405 -23.04 10.56 7.15
N VAL A 406 -23.79 10.16 6.11
CA VAL A 406 -25.04 9.38 6.26
C VAL A 406 -24.76 8.00 6.87
N TYR A 407 -23.69 7.32 6.43
CA TYR A 407 -23.23 6.08 7.05
C TYR A 407 -22.85 6.29 8.51
N ARG A 408 -22.12 7.37 8.83
CA ARG A 408 -21.69 7.70 10.19
C ARG A 408 -22.88 7.99 11.10
N ALA A 409 -23.87 8.75 10.62
CA ALA A 409 -25.09 9.05 11.34
C ALA A 409 -25.89 7.78 11.67
N HIS A 410 -25.95 6.84 10.73
CA HIS A 410 -26.59 5.56 10.97
C HIS A 410 -25.80 4.70 11.97
N ALA A 411 -24.48 4.59 11.79
CA ALA A 411 -23.61 3.76 12.63
C ALA A 411 -23.61 4.21 14.11
N LEU A 412 -23.74 5.52 14.36
CA LEU A 412 -23.80 6.09 15.70
C LEU A 412 -25.24 6.22 16.25
N GLY A 413 -26.26 5.75 15.52
CA GLY A 413 -27.65 5.75 15.96
C GLY A 413 -28.39 7.09 15.86
N ALA A 414 -27.77 8.12 15.26
CA ALA A 414 -28.45 9.40 14.99
C ALA A 414 -29.56 9.24 13.94
N PHE A 415 -29.32 8.41 12.91
CA PHE A 415 -30.34 8.03 11.93
C PHE A 415 -30.87 6.62 12.20
N ARG A 416 -32.20 6.49 12.19
CA ARG A 416 -32.86 5.18 12.11
C ARG A 416 -32.68 4.58 10.72
N GLU A 417 -32.76 3.27 10.62
CA GLU A 417 -32.66 2.51 9.35
C GLU A 417 -33.54 3.10 8.24
N THR A 418 -34.77 3.54 8.54
CA THR A 418 -35.69 4.16 7.56
C THR A 418 -35.16 5.47 7.00
N THR A 419 -34.55 6.31 7.85
CA THR A 419 -33.97 7.60 7.45
C THR A 419 -32.71 7.38 6.64
N TYR A 420 -31.85 6.45 7.08
CA TYR A 420 -30.65 6.04 6.37
C TYR A 420 -30.97 5.53 4.96
N LYS A 421 -31.90 4.57 4.80
CA LYS A 421 -32.30 4.05 3.49
C LYS A 421 -32.83 5.14 2.56
N ARG A 422 -33.67 6.05 3.09
CA ARG A 422 -34.18 7.19 2.31
C ARG A 422 -33.06 8.11 1.86
N ALA A 423 -32.14 8.48 2.74
CA ALA A 423 -31.00 9.33 2.42
C ALA A 423 -30.09 8.70 1.35
N MET A 424 -29.80 7.41 1.47
CA MET A 424 -28.99 6.68 0.49
C MET A 424 -29.66 6.60 -0.88
N MET A 425 -30.99 6.40 -0.92
CA MET A 425 -31.76 6.44 -2.17
C MET A 425 -31.66 7.82 -2.83
N MET A 426 -31.84 8.89 -2.07
CA MET A 426 -31.70 10.25 -2.59
C MET A 426 -30.28 10.52 -3.10
N LEU A 427 -29.24 10.11 -2.38
CA LEU A 427 -27.85 10.25 -2.83
C LEU A 427 -27.55 9.46 -4.10
N SER A 428 -28.16 8.28 -4.27
CA SER A 428 -27.99 7.51 -5.50
C SER A 428 -28.56 8.21 -6.75
N GLN A 429 -29.62 9.01 -6.57
CA GLN A 429 -30.24 9.79 -7.65
C GLN A 429 -29.43 11.03 -8.03
N HIS A 430 -28.63 11.58 -7.12
CA HIS A 430 -27.79 12.76 -7.39
C HIS A 430 -26.58 12.43 -8.27
N GLY A 431 -26.12 11.18 -8.29
CA GLY A 431 -24.94 10.77 -9.05
C GLY A 431 -23.61 11.25 -8.44
N ASP A 432 -22.54 11.14 -9.25
CA ASP A 432 -21.19 11.59 -8.90
C ASP A 432 -20.75 12.68 -9.89
N PRO A 433 -20.14 13.81 -9.45
CA PRO A 433 -19.84 14.15 -8.06
C PRO A 433 -21.08 14.55 -7.25
N GLU A 434 -21.05 14.26 -5.95
CA GLU A 434 -22.12 14.68 -5.04
C GLU A 434 -22.11 16.21 -4.81
N PRO A 435 -23.26 16.83 -4.45
CA PRO A 435 -23.35 18.27 -4.21
C PRO A 435 -22.37 18.78 -3.15
N CYS A 436 -22.19 20.10 -3.12
CA CYS A 436 -21.26 20.81 -2.24
C CYS A 436 -19.80 20.45 -2.53
N ASP A 437 -19.21 21.09 -3.55
CA ASP A 437 -17.80 20.87 -3.91
C ASP A 437 -16.87 21.32 -2.78
N LEU A 438 -15.87 20.49 -2.47
CA LEU A 438 -14.85 20.74 -1.43
C LEU A 438 -13.54 21.28 -2.03
N GLY A 439 -13.51 21.50 -3.35
CA GLY A 439 -12.36 21.95 -4.11
C GLY A 439 -11.40 20.80 -4.47
N PRO A 440 -10.17 21.12 -4.89
CA PRO A 440 -9.23 20.13 -5.39
C PRO A 440 -8.81 19.13 -4.32
N ARG A 441 -8.40 17.95 -4.78
CA ARG A 441 -7.79 16.90 -3.94
C ARG A 441 -6.56 17.44 -3.22
N GLU A 442 -6.30 16.83 -2.07
CA GLU A 442 -5.06 17.02 -1.35
C GLU A 442 -3.88 16.42 -2.12
N ALA A 443 -2.89 17.27 -2.40
CA ALA A 443 -1.68 16.91 -3.12
C ALA A 443 -0.57 16.39 -2.20
N PRO A 444 0.16 15.33 -2.59
CA PRO A 444 1.46 15.02 -1.99
C PRO A 444 2.48 16.13 -2.27
N LEU A 445 3.45 16.29 -1.38
CA LEU A 445 4.51 17.31 -1.47
C LEU A 445 5.88 16.79 -1.04
N LEU A 446 5.97 15.66 -0.34
CA LEU A 446 7.20 15.24 0.32
C LEU A 446 8.33 14.98 -0.68
N LEU A 447 8.08 14.17 -1.72
CA LEU A 447 9.11 13.85 -2.70
C LEU A 447 9.49 15.06 -3.55
N GLU A 448 8.53 15.89 -3.94
CA GLU A 448 8.79 17.14 -4.68
C GLU A 448 9.73 18.06 -3.90
N LYS A 449 9.42 18.31 -2.63
CA LYS A 449 10.24 19.17 -1.76
C LYS A 449 11.61 18.57 -1.49
N ALA A 450 11.69 17.26 -1.30
CA ALA A 450 12.96 16.59 -1.07
C ALA A 450 13.89 16.70 -2.29
N VAL A 451 13.36 16.48 -3.50
CA VAL A 451 14.14 16.66 -4.74
C VAL A 451 14.58 18.12 -4.90
N ARG A 452 13.69 19.10 -4.68
CA ARG A 452 14.08 20.52 -4.72
C ARG A 452 15.21 20.85 -3.73
N LEU A 453 15.16 20.29 -2.51
CA LEU A 453 16.23 20.50 -1.53
C LEU A 453 17.56 19.82 -1.95
N CYS A 454 17.51 18.67 -2.62
CA CYS A 454 18.69 18.09 -3.26
C CYS A 454 19.28 19.04 -4.32
N GLU A 455 18.43 19.64 -5.15
CA GLU A 455 18.86 20.57 -6.20
C GLU A 455 19.51 21.83 -5.61
N GLU A 456 18.93 22.38 -4.53
CA GLU A 456 19.49 23.51 -3.77
C GLU A 456 20.87 23.19 -3.16
N THR A 457 21.16 21.91 -2.89
CA THR A 457 22.45 21.44 -2.37
C THR A 457 23.41 20.95 -3.47
N GLY A 458 23.05 21.14 -4.75
CA GLY A 458 23.89 20.86 -5.91
C GLY A 458 23.78 19.43 -6.46
N VAL A 459 22.76 18.67 -6.05
CA VAL A 459 22.47 17.33 -6.58
C VAL A 459 21.21 17.40 -7.43
N SER A 460 21.39 17.32 -8.75
CA SER A 460 20.28 17.42 -9.70
C SER A 460 19.37 16.18 -9.64
N PHE A 461 18.15 16.29 -10.16
CA PHE A 461 17.31 15.10 -10.36
C PHE A 461 17.99 14.05 -11.25
N ASP A 462 18.72 14.46 -12.29
CA ASP A 462 19.49 13.58 -13.17
C ASP A 462 20.56 12.79 -12.39
N ASP A 463 21.25 13.44 -11.44
CA ASP A 463 22.21 12.78 -10.55
C ASP A 463 21.52 11.74 -9.65
N LEU A 464 20.35 12.08 -9.10
CA LEU A 464 19.55 11.14 -8.30
C LEU A 464 19.12 9.93 -9.13
N VAL A 465 18.67 10.15 -10.37
CA VAL A 465 18.31 9.06 -11.30
C VAL A 465 19.52 8.18 -11.59
N ALA A 466 20.66 8.78 -11.98
CA ALA A 466 21.88 8.04 -12.32
C ALA A 466 22.35 7.17 -11.15
N ARG A 467 22.31 7.71 -9.93
CA ARG A 467 22.71 7.00 -8.69
C ARG A 467 21.71 5.96 -8.25
N SER A 468 20.42 6.21 -8.47
CA SER A 468 19.39 5.21 -8.24
C SER A 468 19.56 4.03 -9.20
N GLY A 469 20.14 4.22 -10.39
CA GLY A 469 20.27 3.19 -11.43
C GLY A 469 18.94 2.86 -12.13
N LEU A 470 17.90 3.68 -11.93
CA LEU A 470 16.64 3.59 -12.64
C LEU A 470 16.77 4.17 -14.06
N PRO A 471 15.97 3.71 -15.04
CA PRO A 471 15.78 4.44 -16.28
C PRO A 471 15.20 5.84 -15.99
N PHE A 472 15.70 6.86 -16.67
CA PHE A 472 15.24 8.25 -16.49
C PHE A 472 13.73 8.40 -16.65
N GLU A 473 13.16 7.85 -17.72
CA GLU A 473 11.70 7.90 -17.95
C GLU A 473 10.88 7.33 -16.80
N LEU A 474 11.38 6.25 -16.19
CA LEU A 474 10.69 5.58 -15.09
C LEU A 474 10.79 6.40 -13.79
N ALA A 475 11.95 6.98 -13.50
CA ALA A 475 12.12 7.86 -12.35
C ALA A 475 11.30 9.15 -12.52
N ASN A 476 11.28 9.72 -13.72
CA ASN A 476 10.48 10.88 -14.07
C ASN A 476 8.97 10.58 -13.94
N GLU A 477 8.51 9.38 -14.33
CA GLU A 477 7.12 8.95 -14.09
C GLU A 477 6.79 8.93 -12.59
N VAL A 478 7.65 8.36 -11.75
CA VAL A 478 7.47 8.38 -10.29
C VAL A 478 7.43 9.81 -9.74
N TYR A 479 8.34 10.66 -10.18
CA TYR A 479 8.38 12.06 -9.75
C TYR A 479 7.11 12.82 -10.17
N ALA A 480 6.63 12.57 -11.40
CA ALA A 480 5.40 13.15 -11.92
C ALA A 480 4.14 12.66 -11.18
N THR A 481 4.14 11.50 -10.54
CA THR A 481 3.01 11.06 -9.69
C THR A 481 3.06 11.59 -8.26
N ALA A 482 4.19 12.16 -7.84
CA ALA A 482 4.35 12.83 -6.55
C ALA A 482 4.14 14.34 -6.62
N THR A 483 3.87 14.89 -7.81
CA THR A 483 3.63 16.32 -8.07
C THR A 483 2.21 16.52 -8.62
N MET A 484 1.40 17.37 -7.98
CA MET A 484 0.06 17.70 -8.52
C MET A 484 0.06 18.95 -9.42
N THR A 485 1.12 19.75 -9.38
CA THR A 485 1.28 20.91 -10.26
C THR A 485 1.74 20.45 -11.64
N ARG A 486 0.81 19.94 -12.45
CA ARG A 486 0.99 20.05 -13.91
C ARG A 486 0.74 21.51 -14.30
N PRO A 487 1.73 22.23 -14.84
CA PRO A 487 1.49 23.56 -15.38
C PRO A 487 0.36 23.47 -16.42
N ARG A 488 -0.67 24.31 -16.29
CA ARG A 488 -1.65 24.48 -17.38
C ARG A 488 -1.06 25.47 -18.37
N LEU A 489 -0.83 25.00 -19.60
CA LEU A 489 -0.58 25.87 -20.73
C LEU A 489 -1.94 26.40 -21.21
N SER A 490 -2.22 27.69 -20.97
CA SER A 490 -3.26 28.40 -21.73
C SER A 490 -2.61 28.96 -22.98
N LEU A 491 -3.14 28.62 -24.14
CA LEU A 491 -2.82 29.32 -25.38
C LEU A 491 -3.98 30.28 -25.61
N ASP A 492 -3.79 31.55 -25.25
CA ASP A 492 -4.79 32.57 -25.52
C ASP A 492 -4.76 32.87 -27.02
N ALA A 493 -5.79 32.43 -27.75
CA ALA A 493 -5.93 32.63 -29.19
C ALA A 493 -6.45 34.03 -29.56
N SER A 494 -6.17 35.04 -28.73
CA SER A 494 -6.72 36.39 -28.89
C SER A 494 -5.64 37.45 -28.76
N GLU A 495 -4.63 37.40 -29.63
CA GLU A 495 -3.87 38.58 -30.04
C GLU A 495 -3.49 38.47 -31.52
N GLU A 496 -4.50 38.51 -32.40
CA GLU A 496 -4.32 39.11 -33.73
C GLU A 496 -4.89 40.53 -33.69
N GLY A 497 -3.98 41.50 -33.57
CA GLY A 497 -4.23 42.88 -33.99
C GLY A 497 -5.03 43.75 -33.02
N THR A 498 -4.37 44.28 -31.99
CA THR A 498 -4.66 45.66 -31.60
C THR A 498 -3.36 46.41 -31.36
N LYS A 499 -3.10 47.36 -32.26
CA LYS A 499 -1.93 48.24 -32.32
C LYS A 499 -1.75 48.96 -30.97
N PRO A 500 -0.55 49.01 -30.38
CA PRO A 500 -0.35 49.75 -29.14
C PRO A 500 -0.51 51.25 -29.41
N ALA A 501 -1.36 51.92 -28.63
CA ALA A 501 -1.39 53.37 -28.56
C ALA A 501 -0.07 53.87 -27.93
N ALA A 502 0.45 54.98 -28.48
CA ALA A 502 1.73 55.57 -28.13
C ALA A 502 1.83 55.93 -26.63
N PRO A 503 3.05 55.94 -26.05
CA PRO A 503 3.24 56.26 -24.64
C PRO A 503 3.05 57.75 -24.41
N GLU A 504 2.16 58.07 -23.47
CA GLU A 504 2.03 59.42 -22.92
C GLU A 504 3.23 59.68 -22.01
N VAL A 505 4.09 60.59 -22.44
CA VAL A 505 5.18 61.14 -21.64
C VAL A 505 4.56 62.09 -20.62
N LEU A 506 4.60 61.75 -19.33
CA LEU A 506 4.37 62.72 -18.26
C LEU A 506 5.63 62.89 -17.42
N MET A 507 6.15 64.11 -17.46
CA MET A 507 7.36 64.57 -16.78
C MET A 507 7.18 64.74 -15.27
N LEU A 508 8.33 64.72 -14.60
CA LEU A 508 8.59 64.96 -13.18
C LEU A 508 8.03 66.30 -12.66
N PHE A 509 7.64 66.30 -11.37
CA PHE A 509 7.39 67.40 -10.39
C PHE A 509 8.18 68.72 -10.64
N PRO A 510 7.77 69.93 -10.17
CA PRO A 510 7.22 70.32 -8.83
C PRO A 510 6.01 71.31 -8.90
N SER A 511 5.31 71.76 -7.84
CA SER A 511 5.67 72.26 -6.49
C SER A 511 4.60 71.92 -5.44
#